data_AF-A0A109LC39-F1
#
_entry.id   AF-A0A109LC39-F1
#
_cell.length_a   1.000
_cell.length_b   1.000
_cell.length_c   1.000
_cell.angle_alpha   90.00
_cell.angle_beta   90.00
_cell.angle_gamma   90.00
#
_symmetry.space_group_name_H-M   'P 1'
#
loop_
_entity.id
_entity.type
_entity.pdbx_description
1 polymer ?
#
loop_
_entity_poly.entity_id
_entity_poly.type
_entity_poly.pdbx_seq_one_letter_code
_entity_poly.pdbx_strand_id
1 'polypeptide(L)'
;MQEALISLMQMAKTSAVLARLREEGIPFISVLTDPVYGGVSASLAMLGDVIVGEPKALIGFAGPRVIEQTVREKLPEGFQRSEFLLEHGAIDLIIPRGELRPRLGSLLAQMMGLPTPVYIAPKVEPIVVPPVPANL
;
A
#
# COMPACT_ATOMS: atom_id res chain seq x y z
N MET A 1 -3.51 18.59 -6.22
CA MET A 1 -2.85 19.66 -7.03
C MET A 1 -3.21 21.06 -6.52
N GLN A 2 -4.34 21.22 -5.84
CA GLN A 2 -4.90 22.47 -5.36
C GLN A 2 -3.95 23.19 -4.40
N GLU A 3 -3.19 22.44 -3.59
CA GLU A 3 -2.16 23.00 -2.70
C GLU A 3 -0.75 23.03 -3.35
N ALA A 4 -0.64 22.70 -4.63
CA ALA A 4 0.57 22.79 -5.46
C ALA A 4 1.86 22.35 -4.75
N LEU A 5 2.81 23.27 -4.56
CA LEU A 5 4.10 23.03 -3.93
C LEU A 5 3.97 22.50 -2.49
N ILE A 6 2.94 22.91 -1.76
CA ILE A 6 2.71 22.44 -0.38
C ILE A 6 2.41 20.94 -0.40
N SER A 7 1.61 20.45 -1.34
CA SER A 7 1.38 19.00 -1.52
C SER A 7 2.68 18.28 -1.87
N LEU A 8 3.51 18.85 -2.76
CA LEU A 8 4.79 18.25 -3.14
C LEU A 8 5.74 18.14 -1.95
N MET A 9 5.85 19.18 -1.14
CA MET A 9 6.72 19.20 0.05
C MET A 9 6.31 18.18 1.11
N GLN A 10 5.07 17.66 1.07
CA GLN A 10 4.68 16.57 1.97
C GLN A 10 5.52 15.31 1.73
N MET A 11 5.96 15.05 0.50
CA MET A 11 6.81 13.91 0.18
C MET A 11 8.14 13.99 0.92
N ALA A 12 8.81 15.15 0.86
CA ALA A 12 10.07 15.38 1.56
C ALA A 12 9.87 15.30 3.08
N LYS A 13 8.81 15.92 3.60
CA LYS A 13 8.50 15.93 5.03
C LYS A 13 8.26 14.53 5.58
N THR A 14 7.40 13.72 4.95
CA THR A 14 7.10 12.37 5.44
C THR A 14 8.31 11.44 5.32
N SER A 15 9.08 11.57 4.24
CA SER A 15 10.32 10.78 4.04
C SER A 15 11.36 11.11 5.12
N ALA A 16 11.52 12.38 5.48
CA ALA A 16 12.43 12.79 6.55
C ALA A 16 12.01 12.24 7.93
N VAL A 17 10.70 12.18 8.20
CA VAL A 17 10.18 11.57 9.44
C VAL A 17 10.40 10.06 9.45
N LEU A 18 10.21 9.36 8.32
CA LEU A 18 10.51 7.93 8.22
C LEU A 18 11.99 7.61 8.39
N ALA A 19 12.89 8.48 7.91
CA ALA A 19 14.32 8.32 8.16
C ALA A 19 14.64 8.35 9.66
N ARG A 20 14.05 9.30 10.41
CA ARG A 20 14.18 9.37 11.87
C ARG A 20 13.57 8.15 12.57
N LEU A 21 12.43 7.66 12.09
CA LEU A 21 11.79 6.45 12.63
C LEU A 21 12.72 5.23 12.51
N ARG A 22 13.42 5.11 11.37
CA ARG A 22 14.43 4.07 11.13
C ARG A 22 15.65 4.21 12.04
N GLU A 23 16.13 5.43 12.28
CA GLU A 23 17.23 5.69 13.24
C GLU A 23 16.87 5.27 14.67
N GLU A 24 15.60 5.39 15.05
CA GLU A 24 15.07 4.93 16.34
C GLU A 24 14.83 3.40 16.39
N GLY A 25 15.04 2.69 15.28
CA GLY A 25 14.84 1.24 15.19
C GLY A 25 13.38 0.82 15.25
N ILE A 26 12.43 1.72 14.95
CA ILE A 26 11.01 1.42 14.97
C ILE A 26 10.60 0.90 13.58
N PRO A 27 10.02 -0.32 13.49
CA PRO A 27 9.68 -0.93 12.21
C PRO A 27 8.52 -0.20 11.51
N PHE A 28 8.66 0.02 10.21
CA PHE A 28 7.62 0.60 9.36
C PHE A 28 7.26 -0.36 8.22
N ILE A 29 6.02 -0.86 8.24
CA ILE A 29 5.47 -1.68 7.15
C ILE A 29 4.57 -0.81 6.28
N SER A 30 4.87 -0.74 4.98
CA SER A 30 4.04 -0.04 4.00
C SER A 30 3.05 -1.03 3.36
N VAL A 31 1.77 -0.68 3.34
CA VAL A 31 0.72 -1.50 2.71
C VAL A 31 0.11 -0.73 1.54
N LEU A 32 0.29 -1.26 0.34
CA LEU A 32 -0.08 -0.65 -0.93
C LEU A 32 -1.41 -1.25 -1.41
N THR A 33 -2.46 -0.43 -1.36
CA THR A 33 -3.82 -0.81 -1.75
C THR A 33 -4.23 -0.14 -3.05
N ASP A 34 -5.08 -0.77 -3.84
CA ASP A 34 -5.47 -0.26 -5.16
C ASP A 34 -6.25 1.08 -5.07
N PRO A 35 -5.82 2.18 -5.71
CA PRO A 35 -4.52 2.41 -6.36
C PRO A 35 -3.55 3.27 -5.51
N VAL A 36 -2.23 3.11 -5.72
CA VAL A 36 -1.19 4.01 -5.17
C VAL A 36 -0.34 4.60 -6.30
N TYR A 37 -0.53 5.89 -6.59
CA TYR A 37 0.22 6.58 -7.64
C TYR A 37 0.91 7.86 -7.19
N GLY A 38 1.82 8.36 -8.02
CA GLY A 38 2.37 9.71 -7.95
C GLY A 38 3.23 9.92 -6.71
N GLY A 39 3.08 11.08 -6.07
CA GLY A 39 3.94 11.49 -4.96
C GLY A 39 3.93 10.53 -3.77
N VAL A 40 2.81 9.86 -3.49
CA VAL A 40 2.75 8.87 -2.40
C VAL A 40 3.62 7.66 -2.73
N SER A 41 3.49 7.11 -3.94
CA SER A 41 4.33 5.99 -4.42
C SER A 41 5.83 6.35 -4.45
N ALA A 42 6.17 7.60 -4.76
CA ALA A 42 7.56 8.08 -4.81
C ALA A 42 8.06 8.65 -3.47
N SER A 43 7.33 8.43 -2.37
CA SER A 43 7.75 8.82 -1.03
C SER A 43 7.44 7.71 -0.04
N LEU A 44 6.60 7.98 0.97
CA LEU A 44 6.39 7.10 2.12
C LEU A 44 6.00 5.66 1.76
N ALA A 45 5.29 5.45 0.65
CA ALA A 45 4.82 4.13 0.23
C ALA A 45 5.96 3.16 -0.11
N MET A 46 7.09 3.66 -0.62
CA MET A 46 8.23 2.84 -1.06
C MET A 46 9.42 2.95 -0.10
N LEU A 47 9.21 3.48 1.11
CA LEU A 47 10.22 3.62 2.15
C LEU A 47 10.00 2.68 3.34
N GLY A 48 9.08 1.70 3.20
CA GLY A 48 8.87 0.63 4.17
C GLY A 48 10.13 -0.20 4.39
N ASP A 49 10.31 -0.71 5.61
CA ASP A 49 11.27 -1.80 5.87
C ASP A 49 10.74 -3.11 5.29
N VAL A 50 9.41 -3.24 5.20
CA VAL A 50 8.70 -4.24 4.40
C VAL A 50 7.58 -3.53 3.63
N ILE A 51 7.49 -3.81 2.33
CA ILE A 51 6.50 -3.26 1.42
C ILE A 51 5.56 -4.39 0.98
N VAL A 52 4.28 -4.25 1.31
CA VAL A 52 3.22 -5.23 1.05
C VAL A 52 2.24 -4.67 0.03
N GLY A 53 1.94 -5.42 -1.02
CA GLY A 53 0.82 -5.13 -1.93
C GLY A 53 -0.42 -5.97 -1.62
N GLU A 54 -1.62 -5.44 -1.89
CA GLU A 54 -2.81 -6.28 -2.05
C GLU A 54 -2.85 -6.93 -3.45
N PRO A 55 -3.47 -8.11 -3.61
CA PRO A 55 -3.55 -8.77 -4.91
C PRO A 55 -4.09 -7.84 -6.01
N LYS A 56 -3.39 -7.81 -7.15
CA LYS A 56 -3.75 -7.00 -8.32
C LYS A 56 -3.78 -5.48 -8.10
N ALA A 57 -3.29 -4.95 -6.98
CA ALA A 57 -3.31 -3.51 -6.75
C ALA A 57 -2.43 -2.76 -7.78
N LEU A 58 -2.92 -1.63 -8.28
CA LEU A 58 -2.19 -0.77 -9.21
C LEU A 58 -1.29 0.20 -8.46
N ILE A 59 0.01 0.11 -8.74
CA ILE A 59 1.04 0.84 -8.00
C ILE A 59 2.08 1.36 -8.99
N GLY A 60 2.40 2.65 -8.91
CA GLY A 60 3.53 3.19 -9.67
C GLY A 60 3.62 4.71 -9.63
N PHE A 61 4.72 5.27 -10.14
CA PHE A 61 4.89 6.73 -10.09
C PHE A 61 3.95 7.46 -11.06
N ALA A 62 4.03 7.14 -12.35
CA ALA A 62 3.14 7.69 -13.37
C ALA A 62 1.99 6.71 -13.66
N GLY A 63 0.79 7.23 -13.93
CA GLY A 63 -0.32 6.38 -14.35
C GLY A 63 -0.07 5.73 -15.72
N PRO A 64 -0.62 4.54 -16.00
CA PRO A 64 -0.33 3.77 -17.21
C PRO A 64 -0.60 4.57 -18.49
N ARG A 65 -1.70 5.34 -18.51
CA ARG A 65 -2.06 6.21 -19.64
C ARG A 65 -0.99 7.25 -19.99
N VAL A 66 -0.33 7.84 -18.99
CA VAL A 66 0.73 8.83 -19.21
C VAL A 66 1.97 8.16 -19.81
N ILE A 67 2.27 6.95 -19.36
CA ILE A 67 3.41 6.17 -19.84
C ILE A 67 3.17 5.73 -21.29
N GLU A 68 1.99 5.17 -21.61
CA GLU A 68 1.62 4.77 -22.97
C GLU A 68 1.70 5.94 -23.96
N GLN A 69 1.23 7.13 -23.56
CA GLN A 69 1.31 8.33 -24.39
C GLN A 69 2.74 8.79 -24.66
N THR A 70 3.64 8.54 -23.71
CA THR A 70 5.06 8.95 -23.80
C THR A 70 5.87 7.97 -24.63
N VAL A 71 5.71 6.66 -24.39
CA VAL A 71 6.47 5.59 -25.07
C VAL A 71 5.85 5.25 -26.43
N ARG A 72 4.55 5.57 -26.63
CA ARG A 72 3.77 5.24 -27.84
C ARG A 72 3.68 3.73 -28.14
N GLU A 73 3.80 2.93 -27.10
CA GLU A 73 3.65 1.47 -27.13
C GLU A 73 2.61 1.02 -26.11
N LYS A 74 2.05 -0.17 -26.32
CA LYS A 74 1.14 -0.79 -25.33
C LYS A 74 1.98 -1.33 -24.17
N LEU A 75 1.51 -1.10 -22.95
CA LEU A 75 2.15 -1.66 -21.78
C LEU A 75 1.90 -3.18 -21.70
N PRO A 76 2.86 -3.95 -21.15
CA PRO A 76 2.68 -5.38 -20.91
C PRO A 76 1.43 -5.67 -20.07
N GLU A 77 0.88 -6.87 -20.23
CA GLU A 77 -0.19 -7.33 -19.34
C GLU A 77 0.30 -7.37 -17.89
N GLY A 78 -0.54 -6.92 -16.96
CA GLY A 78 -0.17 -6.87 -15.54
C GLY A 78 0.81 -5.76 -15.18
N PHE A 79 1.22 -4.89 -16.11
CA PHE A 79 2.08 -3.74 -15.80
C PHE A 79 1.52 -2.93 -14.62
N GLN A 80 2.41 -2.56 -13.68
CA GLN A 80 2.08 -1.85 -12.44
C GLN A 80 1.16 -2.61 -11.46
N ARG A 81 0.83 -3.88 -11.70
CA ARG A 81 0.14 -4.72 -10.71
C ARG A 81 1.10 -5.20 -9.64
N SER A 82 0.59 -5.49 -8.44
CA SER A 82 1.40 -6.00 -7.34
C SER A 82 2.23 -7.23 -7.72
N GLU A 83 1.69 -8.13 -8.55
CA GLU A 83 2.39 -9.29 -9.07
C GLU A 83 3.60 -8.89 -9.93
N PHE A 84 3.42 -7.92 -10.83
CA PHE A 84 4.51 -7.37 -11.63
C PHE A 84 5.57 -6.69 -10.75
N LEU A 85 5.16 -5.91 -9.74
CA LEU A 85 6.08 -5.25 -8.83
C LEU A 85 6.88 -6.26 -7.99
N LEU A 86 6.24 -7.35 -7.55
CA LEU A 86 6.89 -8.41 -6.78
C LEU A 86 7.97 -9.11 -7.63
N GLU A 87 7.65 -9.45 -8.88
CA GLU A 87 8.59 -10.06 -9.82
C GLU A 87 9.82 -9.18 -10.10
N HIS A 88 9.66 -7.86 -10.04
CA HIS A 88 10.74 -6.89 -10.26
C HIS A 88 11.42 -6.42 -8.95
N GLY A 89 11.07 -7.00 -7.80
CA GLY A 89 11.68 -6.68 -6.50
C GLY A 89 11.33 -5.30 -5.95
N ALA A 90 10.22 -4.70 -6.42
CA ALA A 90 9.75 -3.40 -5.94
C ALA A 90 8.85 -3.50 -4.68
N ILE A 91 8.25 -4.67 -4.43
CA ILE A 91 7.53 -5.00 -3.18
C ILE A 91 8.01 -6.35 -2.68
N ASP A 92 7.82 -6.63 -1.39
CA ASP A 92 8.31 -7.85 -0.75
C ASP A 92 7.25 -8.97 -0.70
N LEU A 93 5.98 -8.61 -0.52
CA LEU A 93 4.90 -9.55 -0.27
C LEU A 93 3.58 -9.11 -0.92
N ILE A 94 2.77 -10.09 -1.31
CA ILE A 94 1.36 -9.88 -1.66
C ILE A 94 0.50 -10.56 -0.60
N ILE A 95 -0.40 -9.81 0.04
CA ILE A 95 -1.25 -10.32 1.13
C ILE A 95 -2.72 -9.99 0.84
N PRO A 96 -3.61 -11.00 0.73
CA PRO A 96 -5.04 -10.76 0.61
C PRO A 96 -5.61 -10.00 1.83
N ARG A 97 -6.61 -9.13 1.60
CA ARG A 97 -7.23 -8.28 2.64
C ARG A 97 -7.59 -9.04 3.92
N GLY A 98 -8.18 -10.23 3.79
CA GLY A 98 -8.59 -11.07 4.93
C GLY A 98 -7.44 -11.58 5.80
N GLU A 99 -6.23 -11.64 5.25
CA GLU A 99 -5.02 -12.10 5.92
C GLU A 99 -4.13 -10.97 6.43
N LEU A 100 -4.38 -9.71 6.03
CA LEU A 100 -3.54 -8.58 6.43
C LEU A 100 -3.35 -8.50 7.94
N ARG A 101 -4.43 -8.54 8.71
CA ARG A 101 -4.36 -8.42 10.17
C ARG A 101 -3.48 -9.49 10.83
N PRO A 102 -3.71 -10.80 10.62
CA PRO A 102 -2.85 -11.83 11.22
C PRO A 102 -1.40 -11.79 10.69
N ARG A 103 -1.20 -11.51 9.38
CA ARG A 103 0.13 -11.52 8.77
C ARG A 103 0.98 -10.32 9.18
N LEU A 104 0.42 -9.11 9.15
CA LEU A 104 1.11 -7.89 9.58
C LEU A 104 1.43 -7.93 11.07
N GLY A 105 0.51 -8.43 11.91
CA GLY A 105 0.78 -8.63 13.33
C GLY A 105 1.93 -9.59 13.59
N SER A 106 2.01 -10.67 12.81
CA SER A 106 3.12 -11.64 12.90
C SER A 106 4.45 -11.03 12.46
N LEU A 107 4.47 -10.27 11.35
CA LEU A 107 5.67 -9.58 10.87
C LEU A 107 6.19 -8.55 11.88
N LEU A 108 5.30 -7.70 12.41
CA LEU A 108 5.68 -6.73 13.43
C LEU A 108 6.22 -7.39 14.70
N ALA A 109 5.59 -8.48 15.15
CA ALA A 109 6.08 -9.23 16.30
C ALA A 109 7.49 -9.77 16.06
N GLN A 110 7.76 -10.34 14.89
CA GLN A 110 9.09 -10.82 14.52
C GLN A 110 10.13 -9.70 14.46
N MET A 111 9.80 -8.57 13.81
CA MET A 111 10.70 -7.41 13.71
C MET A 111 11.04 -6.81 15.07
N MET A 112 10.15 -6.93 16.05
CA MET A 112 10.34 -6.43 17.42
C MET A 112 10.82 -7.50 18.42
N GLY A 113 11.06 -8.75 17.99
CA GLY A 113 11.44 -9.83 18.90
C GLY A 113 10.36 -10.24 19.90
N LEU A 114 9.09 -10.01 19.57
CA LEU A 114 7.91 -10.32 20.38
C LEU A 114 7.28 -11.67 19.97
N PRO A 115 6.53 -12.32 20.87
CA PRO A 115 5.79 -13.53 20.53
C PRO A 115 4.73 -13.26 19.45
N THR A 116 4.57 -14.22 18.52
CA THR A 116 3.57 -14.13 17.45
C THR A 116 2.15 -14.03 18.04
N PRO A 117 1.35 -13.02 17.66
CA PRO A 117 0.00 -12.86 18.19
C PRO A 117 -0.92 -13.96 17.67
N VAL A 118 -1.77 -14.50 18.55
CA VAL A 118 -2.86 -15.40 18.16
C VAL A 118 -4.01 -14.55 17.65
N TYR A 119 -4.32 -14.67 16.37
CA TYR A 119 -5.46 -13.97 15.78
C TYR A 119 -6.74 -14.79 15.90
N ILE A 120 -7.74 -14.21 16.56
CA ILE A 120 -9.11 -14.74 16.59
C ILE A 120 -9.94 -13.87 15.65
N ALA A 121 -10.44 -14.46 14.57
CA ALA A 121 -11.27 -13.74 13.60
C ALA A 121 -12.52 -13.17 14.30
N PRO A 122 -12.85 -11.88 14.11
CA PRO A 122 -14.08 -11.33 14.65
C PRO A 122 -15.28 -12.03 13.99
N LYS A 123 -16.30 -12.34 14.79
CA LYS A 123 -17.60 -12.76 14.24
C LYS A 123 -18.19 -11.57 13.48
N VAL A 124 -18.28 -11.69 12.16
CA VAL A 124 -18.96 -10.69 11.32
C VAL A 124 -20.44 -10.98 11.42
N GLU A 125 -21.18 -10.18 12.17
CA GLU A 125 -22.64 -10.19 12.10
C GLU A 125 -23.07 -9.50 10.79
N PRO A 126 -24.03 -10.07 10.04
CA PRO A 126 -24.50 -9.45 8.82
C PRO A 126 -25.08 -8.06 9.13
N ILE A 127 -24.58 -7.04 8.44
CA ILE A 127 -25.16 -5.70 8.48
C ILE A 127 -26.56 -5.81 7.84
N VAL A 128 -27.61 -5.75 8.65
CA VAL A 128 -28.99 -5.67 8.15
C VAL A 128 -29.17 -4.29 7.55
N VAL A 129 -29.13 -4.19 6.22
CA VAL A 129 -29.47 -2.95 5.52
C VAL A 129 -30.99 -2.80 5.59
N PRO A 130 -31.53 -1.74 6.21
CA PRO A 130 -32.97 -1.51 6.21
C PRO A 130 -33.47 -1.32 4.77
N PRO A 131 -34.71 -1.75 4.45
CA PRO A 131 -35.26 -1.57 3.12
C PRO A 131 -35.28 -0.08 2.74
N VAL A 132 -34.86 0.22 1.50
CA VAL A 132 -34.96 1.57 0.93
C VAL A 132 -36.46 1.92 0.84
N PRO A 133 -36.91 3.05 1.42
CA PRO A 133 -38.32 3.45 1.34
C PRO A 133 -38.74 3.64 -0.12
N ALA A 134 -39.89 3.08 -0.48
CA ALA A 134 -40.39 2.98 -1.86
C ALA A 134 -40.83 4.32 -2.50
N ASN A 135 -40.58 5.46 -1.85
CA ASN A 135 -41.16 6.74 -2.23
C ASN A 135 -40.06 7.80 -2.43
N LEU A 136 -39.52 7.86 -3.64
CA LEU A 136 -38.91 9.04 -4.27
C LEU A 136 -39.51 9.21 -5.66
#